data_AF-A0A842WD07-F1
#
_entry.id   AF-A0A842WD07-F1
#
_cell.length_a   1.000
_cell.length_b   1.000
_cell.length_c   1.000
_cell.angle_alpha   90.00
_cell.angle_beta   90.00
_cell.angle_gamma   90.00
#
_symmetry.space_group_name_H-M   'P 1'
#
loop_
_entity.id
_entity.type
_entity.pdbx_description
1 polymer ?
#
loop_
_entity_poly.entity_id
_entity_poly.type
_entity_poly.pdbx_seq_one_letter_code
_entity_poly.pdbx_strand_id
1 'polypeptide(L)'
;MLETVLLTVFGMVVLVLIINVPFWARKHSLYNRRDRFECKLCGNCCRFRVTPLTGEDVRRLEEAGLGDGVDRDRMSTGRVNGRCVFLVDDRCTAYEHRPQVCRDFPFFTLYGLGYAERAPFCPALEELEDG
;
A
#
# COMPACT_ATOMS: atom_id res chain seq x y z
N MET A 1 32.39 10.73 32.97
CA MET A 1 32.17 10.97 31.52
C MET A 1 31.61 9.73 30.82
N LEU A 2 32.23 8.55 30.94
CA LEU A 2 31.74 7.31 30.31
C LEU A 2 30.36 6.85 30.81
N GLU A 3 30.10 6.89 32.12
CA GLU A 3 28.79 6.49 32.70
C GLU A 3 27.64 7.37 32.23
N THR A 4 27.84 8.69 32.19
CA THR A 4 26.85 9.65 31.67
C THR A 4 26.54 9.39 30.20
N VAL A 5 27.56 9.08 29.38
CA VAL A 5 27.38 8.72 27.97
C VAL A 5 26.64 7.38 27.82
N LEU A 6 26.93 6.40 28.67
CA LEU A 6 26.25 5.10 28.66
C LEU A 6 24.76 5.24 29.00
N LEU A 7 24.43 6.02 30.03
CA LEU A 7 23.06 6.31 30.45
C LEU A 7 22.27 7.06 29.38
N THR A 8 22.87 8.04 28.71
CA THR A 8 22.19 8.77 27.63
C THR A 8 21.96 7.89 26.41
N VAL A 9 22.95 7.09 26.00
CA VAL A 9 22.78 6.13 24.88
C VAL A 9 21.71 5.09 25.21
N PHE A 10 21.74 4.52 26.41
CA PHE A 10 20.71 3.57 26.85
C PHE A 10 19.33 4.20 26.87
N GLY A 11 19.20 5.43 27.40
CA GLY A 11 17.94 6.18 27.39
C GLY A 11 17.42 6.44 25.97
N MET A 12 18.29 6.80 25.02
CA MET A 12 17.92 6.96 23.61
C MET A 12 17.44 5.65 22.97
N VAL A 13 18.12 4.53 23.23
CA VAL A 13 17.70 3.22 22.72
C VAL A 13 16.33 2.83 23.28
N VAL A 14 16.14 2.96 24.60
CA VAL A 14 14.85 2.67 25.24
C VAL A 14 13.74 3.55 24.67
N LEU A 15 13.99 4.84 24.48
CA LEU A 15 13.03 5.77 23.87
C LEU A 15 12.66 5.34 22.44
N VAL A 16 13.65 4.99 21.60
CA VAL A 16 13.42 4.51 20.24
C VAL A 16 12.58 3.23 20.26
N LEU A 17 12.86 2.30 21.16
CA LEU A 17 12.08 1.07 21.29
C LEU A 17 10.63 1.36 21.72
N ILE A 18 10.42 2.19 22.74
CA ILE A 18 9.08 2.55 23.23
C ILE A 18 8.25 3.22 22.11
N ILE A 19 8.86 4.07 21.30
CA ILE A 19 8.16 4.75 20.20
C ILE A 19 7.80 3.78 19.07
N ASN A 20 8.69 2.84 18.73
CA ASN A 20 8.52 1.99 17.54
C ASN A 20 7.80 0.67 17.81
N VAL A 21 7.90 0.10 19.02
CA VAL A 21 7.28 -1.19 19.36
C VAL A 21 5.76 -1.20 19.13
N PRO A 22 4.97 -0.18 19.54
CA PRO A 22 3.53 -0.16 19.26
C PRO A 22 3.22 -0.19 17.76
N PHE A 23 4.00 0.56 16.97
CA PHE A 23 3.86 0.58 15.52
C PHE A 23 4.18 -0.77 14.89
N TRP A 24 5.26 -1.43 15.31
CA TRP A 24 5.64 -2.76 14.84
C TRP A 24 4.62 -3.82 15.24
N ALA A 25 4.12 -3.77 16.48
CA ALA A 25 3.09 -4.69 16.97
C ALA A 25 1.79 -4.55 16.16
N ARG A 26 1.35 -3.31 15.91
CA ARG A 26 0.20 -3.01 15.05
C ARG A 26 0.39 -3.59 13.64
N LYS A 27 1.53 -3.29 13.00
CA LYS A 27 1.85 -3.79 11.66
C LYS A 27 1.84 -5.32 11.60
N HIS A 28 2.45 -5.98 12.58
CA HIS A 28 2.49 -7.44 12.66
C HIS A 28 1.08 -8.02 12.87
N SER A 29 0.25 -7.40 13.71
CA SER A 29 -1.15 -7.80 13.92
C SER A 29 -1.96 -7.71 12.62
N LEU A 30 -1.89 -6.57 11.92
CA LEU A 30 -2.52 -6.37 10.61
C LEU A 30 -2.07 -7.42 9.59
N TYR A 31 -0.77 -7.65 9.47
CA TYR A 31 -0.21 -8.60 8.51
C TYR A 31 -0.64 -10.05 8.79
N ASN A 32 -0.79 -10.42 10.06
CA ASN A 32 -1.26 -11.75 10.45
C ASN A 32 -2.74 -11.97 10.18
N ARG A 33 -3.51 -10.90 9.95
CA ARG A 33 -4.95 -10.93 9.63
C ARG A 33 -5.23 -10.70 8.14
N ARG A 34 -4.20 -10.66 7.29
CA ARG A 34 -4.30 -10.31 5.86
C ARG A 34 -5.28 -11.20 5.06
N ASP A 35 -5.50 -12.42 5.53
CA ASP A 35 -6.46 -13.38 4.97
C ASP A 35 -7.92 -12.94 5.15
N ARG A 36 -8.22 -12.10 6.15
CA ARG A 36 -9.54 -11.52 6.40
C ARG A 36 -9.76 -10.17 5.69
N PHE A 37 -8.76 -9.69 4.95
CA PHE A 37 -8.84 -8.38 4.31
C PHE A 37 -9.79 -8.39 3.10
N GLU A 38 -10.69 -7.41 3.07
CA GLU A 38 -11.59 -7.19 1.95
C GLU A 38 -11.51 -5.74 1.44
N CYS A 39 -11.18 -5.58 0.16
CA CYS A 39 -11.13 -4.25 -0.44
C CYS A 39 -12.54 -3.66 -0.59
N LYS A 40 -12.77 -2.47 -0.02
CA LYS A 40 -14.06 -1.76 -0.07
C LYS A 40 -14.32 -0.96 -1.34
N LEU A 41 -13.46 -1.07 -2.36
CA LEU A 41 -13.56 -0.33 -3.62
C LEU A 41 -13.69 1.21 -3.43
N CYS A 42 -13.04 1.76 -2.40
CA CYS A 42 -13.15 3.19 -2.06
C CYS A 42 -12.36 4.15 -2.98
N GLY A 43 -11.52 3.63 -3.88
CA GLY A 43 -10.73 4.43 -4.82
C GLY A 43 -9.56 5.23 -4.21
N ASN A 44 -9.37 5.25 -2.88
CA ASN A 44 -8.32 6.07 -2.25
C ASN A 44 -6.90 5.71 -2.74
N CYS A 45 -6.60 4.43 -2.94
CA CYS A 45 -5.30 4.01 -3.48
C CYS A 45 -5.11 4.47 -4.94
N CYS A 46 -6.17 4.63 -5.72
CA CYS A 46 -6.13 5.13 -7.09
C CYS A 46 -5.83 6.64 -7.16
N ARG A 47 -6.16 7.40 -6.10
CA ARG A 47 -5.96 8.86 -6.06
C ARG A 47 -4.49 9.26 -5.92
N PHE A 48 -3.69 8.49 -5.16
CA PHE A 48 -2.35 8.97 -4.75
C PHE A 48 -1.18 8.16 -5.33
N ARG A 49 -1.42 6.91 -5.77
CA ARG A 49 -0.35 5.99 -6.15
C ARG A 49 -0.20 5.82 -7.65
N VAL A 50 1.02 6.00 -8.16
CA VAL A 50 1.45 5.44 -9.46
C VAL A 50 1.58 3.93 -9.28
N THR A 51 0.87 3.15 -10.10
CA THR A 51 0.83 1.70 -9.96
C THR A 51 1.79 1.10 -10.99
N PRO A 52 2.93 0.55 -10.59
CA PRO A 52 3.82 -0.15 -11.52
C PRO A 52 3.11 -1.40 -12.06
N LEU A 53 3.39 -1.72 -13.31
CA LEU A 53 2.83 -2.87 -14.01
C LEU A 53 3.95 -3.82 -14.42
N THR A 54 3.71 -5.11 -14.21
CA THR A 54 4.48 -6.18 -14.85
C THR A 54 3.95 -6.41 -16.28
N GLY A 55 4.71 -7.15 -17.10
CA GLY A 55 4.23 -7.54 -18.43
C GLY A 55 2.92 -8.34 -18.38
N GLU A 56 2.75 -9.17 -17.34
CA GLU A 56 1.52 -9.93 -17.11
C GLU A 56 0.34 -9.02 -16.72
N ASP A 57 0.59 -7.96 -15.95
CA ASP A 57 -0.45 -6.96 -15.66
C ASP A 57 -0.92 -6.25 -16.93
N VAL A 58 0.01 -5.90 -17.83
CA VAL A 58 -0.33 -5.28 -19.13
C VAL A 58 -1.16 -6.23 -19.96
N ARG A 59 -0.72 -7.48 -20.13
CA ARG A 59 -1.47 -8.51 -20.88
C ARG A 59 -2.90 -8.67 -20.35
N ARG A 60 -3.07 -8.80 -19.04
CA ARG A 60 -4.39 -8.93 -18.40
C ARG A 60 -5.29 -7.72 -18.62
N LEU A 61 -4.73 -6.51 -18.61
CA LEU A 61 -5.50 -5.29 -18.88
C LEU A 61 -5.88 -5.18 -20.36
N GLU A 62 -4.99 -5.54 -21.27
CA GLU A 62 -5.26 -5.55 -22.71
C GLU A 62 -6.37 -6.54 -23.08
N GLU A 63 -6.30 -7.77 -22.57
CA GLU A 63 -7.32 -8.81 -22.78
C GLU A 63 -8.70 -8.40 -22.24
N ALA A 64 -8.72 -7.52 -21.24
CA ALA A 64 -9.94 -6.94 -20.68
C ALA A 64 -10.45 -5.70 -21.43
N GLY A 65 -9.79 -5.27 -22.52
CA GLY A 65 -10.13 -4.05 -23.25
C GLY A 65 -9.75 -2.75 -22.52
N LEU A 66 -8.83 -2.84 -21.54
CA LEU A 66 -8.38 -1.73 -20.68
C LEU A 66 -6.98 -1.23 -21.05
N GLY A 67 -6.46 -1.62 -22.22
CA GLY A 67 -5.10 -1.31 -22.67
C GLY A 67 -4.81 0.19 -22.78
N ASP A 68 -5.81 1.01 -23.10
CA ASP A 68 -5.68 2.47 -23.18
C ASP A 68 -5.33 3.12 -21.83
N GLY A 69 -5.59 2.41 -20.73
CA GLY A 69 -5.23 2.85 -19.39
C GLY A 69 -3.79 2.54 -18.98
N VAL A 70 -2.97 2.00 -19.87
CA VAL A 70 -1.57 1.63 -19.61
C VAL A 70 -0.61 2.71 -20.14
N ASP A 71 0.23 3.23 -19.25
CA ASP A 71 1.41 4.03 -19.63
C ASP A 71 2.58 3.06 -19.89
N ARG A 72 2.81 2.78 -21.18
CA ARG A 72 3.82 1.81 -21.64
C ARG A 72 5.24 2.32 -21.45
N ASP A 73 5.47 3.63 -21.57
CA ASP A 73 6.80 4.23 -21.41
C ASP A 73 7.29 4.08 -19.96
N ARG A 74 6.37 4.21 -19.01
CA ARG A 74 6.68 4.09 -17.57
C ARG A 74 6.39 2.72 -16.99
N MET A 75 5.85 1.79 -17.78
CA MET A 75 5.34 0.49 -17.32
C MET A 75 4.47 0.65 -16.07
N SER A 76 3.45 1.51 -16.17
CA SER A 76 2.57 1.87 -15.06
C SER A 76 1.13 2.11 -15.51
N THR A 77 0.19 2.22 -14.57
CA THR A 77 -1.16 2.72 -14.90
C THR A 77 -1.10 4.18 -15.31
N GLY A 78 -1.76 4.53 -16.41
CA GLY A 78 -1.93 5.92 -16.85
C GLY A 78 -2.56 6.80 -15.76
N ARG A 79 -2.27 8.11 -15.82
CA ARG A 79 -2.81 9.09 -14.87
C ARG A 79 -3.38 10.30 -15.56
N VAL A 80 -4.54 10.75 -15.10
CA VAL A 80 -5.20 11.98 -15.52
C VAL A 80 -5.46 12.83 -14.28
N ASN A 81 -5.04 14.10 -14.29
CA ASN A 81 -5.16 15.03 -13.16
C ASN A 81 -4.63 14.45 -11.84
N GLY A 82 -3.50 13.74 -11.91
CA GLY A 82 -2.87 13.13 -10.76
C GLY A 82 -3.59 11.90 -10.19
N ARG A 83 -4.65 11.37 -10.82
CA ARG A 83 -5.38 10.16 -10.41
C ARG A 83 -5.17 9.03 -11.41
N CYS A 84 -5.33 7.77 -10.98
CA CYS A 84 -5.32 6.62 -11.88
C CYS A 84 -6.43 6.76 -12.93
N VAL A 85 -6.12 6.44 -14.19
CA VAL A 85 -7.08 6.47 -15.31
C VAL A 85 -8.27 5.53 -15.14
N PHE A 86 -8.10 4.45 -14.36
CA PHE A 86 -9.18 3.51 -14.04
C PHE A 86 -10.11 3.98 -12.91
N LEU A 87 -9.92 5.19 -12.38
CA LEU A 87 -10.79 5.76 -11.35
C LEU A 87 -11.94 6.54 -11.99
N VAL A 88 -13.14 5.98 -11.98
CA VAL A 88 -14.37 6.60 -12.49
C VAL A 88 -15.42 6.56 -11.37
N ASP A 89 -16.08 7.68 -11.10
CA ASP A 89 -17.06 7.83 -10.02
C ASP A 89 -16.57 7.29 -8.66
N ASP A 90 -15.30 7.58 -8.37
CA ASP A 90 -14.57 7.14 -7.17
C ASP A 90 -14.46 5.62 -6.99
N ARG A 91 -14.67 4.85 -8.05
CA ARG A 91 -14.52 3.39 -8.10
C ARG A 91 -13.51 2.97 -9.15
N CYS A 92 -12.84 1.84 -8.90
CA CYS A 92 -11.91 1.26 -9.86
C CYS A 92 -12.70 0.48 -10.92
N THR A 93 -12.66 0.93 -12.17
CA THR A 93 -13.29 0.23 -13.30
C THR A 93 -12.54 -1.05 -13.68
N ALA A 94 -11.24 -1.10 -13.42
CA ALA A 94 -10.39 -2.26 -13.66
C ALA A 94 -10.35 -3.26 -12.50
N TYR A 95 -11.32 -3.25 -11.57
CA TYR A 95 -11.22 -3.98 -10.31
C TYR A 95 -11.01 -5.49 -10.47
N GLU A 96 -11.77 -6.13 -11.35
CA GLU A 96 -11.66 -7.58 -11.63
C GLU A 96 -10.32 -7.95 -12.27
N HIS A 97 -9.76 -7.03 -13.08
CA HIS A 97 -8.51 -7.21 -13.82
C HIS A 97 -7.33 -6.49 -13.18
N ARG A 98 -7.49 -6.04 -11.92
CA ARG A 98 -6.53 -5.16 -11.24
C ARG A 98 -5.12 -5.75 -11.24
N PRO A 99 -4.08 -4.91 -11.40
CA PRO A 99 -2.68 -5.32 -11.34
C PRO A 99 -2.33 -6.06 -10.04
N GLN A 100 -1.29 -6.89 -10.05
CA GLN A 100 -0.91 -7.70 -8.89
C GLN A 100 -0.64 -6.83 -7.66
N VAL A 101 0.10 -5.73 -7.85
CA VAL A 101 0.37 -4.74 -6.79
C VAL A 101 -0.91 -4.12 -6.19
N CYS A 102 -2.00 -4.05 -6.97
CA CYS A 102 -3.31 -3.60 -6.47
C CYS A 102 -4.05 -4.71 -5.71
N ARG A 103 -3.81 -6.00 -6.02
CA ARG A 103 -4.35 -7.16 -5.29
C ARG A 103 -3.67 -7.33 -3.95
N ASP A 104 -2.35 -7.14 -3.94
CA ASP A 104 -1.55 -7.33 -2.73
C ASP A 104 -1.66 -6.14 -1.76
N PHE A 105 -2.27 -5.02 -2.20
CA PHE A 105 -2.54 -3.88 -1.34
C PHE A 105 -3.53 -4.28 -0.24
N PRO A 106 -3.26 -3.92 1.04
CA PRO A 106 -2.20 -3.04 1.54
C PRO A 106 -0.94 -3.73 2.09
N PHE A 107 -0.78 -5.04 1.95
CA PHE A 107 0.23 -5.83 2.70
C PHE A 107 1.55 -6.12 1.97
N PHE A 108 1.76 -5.56 0.78
CA PHE A 108 3.00 -5.75 0.02
C PHE A 108 4.09 -4.74 0.36
N THR A 109 5.30 -4.98 -0.14
CA THR A 109 6.43 -4.07 -0.05
C THR A 109 6.63 -3.38 -1.40
N LEU A 110 6.69 -2.04 -1.39
CA LEU A 110 7.01 -1.25 -2.58
C LEU A 110 8.31 -0.48 -2.34
N TYR A 111 9.29 -0.64 -3.23
CA TYR A 111 10.61 0.01 -3.11
C TYR A 111 11.31 -0.28 -1.76
N GLY A 112 11.20 -1.52 -1.26
CA GLY A 112 11.79 -1.94 0.02
C GLY A 112 11.06 -1.40 1.26
N LEU A 113 9.96 -0.67 1.08
CA LEU A 113 9.19 -0.07 2.16
C LEU A 113 7.83 -0.77 2.28
N GLY A 114 7.49 -1.22 3.49
CA GLY A 114 6.23 -1.93 3.73
C GLY A 114 5.04 -1.00 3.49
N TYR A 115 4.15 -1.35 2.57
CA TYR A 115 3.09 -0.41 2.14
C TYR A 115 2.03 -0.21 3.23
N ALA A 116 1.80 -1.19 4.11
CA ALA A 116 0.93 -1.05 5.27
C ALA A 116 1.30 0.17 6.15
N GLU A 117 2.58 0.54 6.18
CA GLU A 117 3.09 1.71 6.91
C GLU A 117 2.65 3.04 6.27
N ARG A 118 2.26 3.02 5.00
CA ARG A 118 1.86 4.17 4.18
C ARG A 118 0.43 4.07 3.63
N ALA A 119 -0.37 3.14 4.14
CA ALA A 119 -1.76 2.97 3.74
C ALA A 119 -2.79 3.57 4.72
N PRO A 120 -2.56 4.72 5.39
CA PRO A 120 -3.56 5.26 6.32
C PRO A 120 -4.86 5.67 5.61
N PHE A 121 -4.85 5.74 4.27
CA PHE A 121 -6.01 6.09 3.46
C PHE A 121 -6.92 4.90 3.11
N CYS A 122 -6.61 3.68 3.57
CA CYS A 122 -7.46 2.52 3.31
C CYS A 122 -8.48 2.33 4.45
N PRO A 123 -9.78 2.60 4.24
CA PRO A 123 -10.79 2.39 5.28
C PRO A 123 -10.93 0.91 5.68
N ALA A 124 -10.60 -0.02 4.77
CA ALA A 124 -10.63 -1.45 5.05
C ALA A 124 -9.58 -1.91 6.08
N LEU A 125 -8.54 -1.10 6.35
CA LEU A 125 -7.58 -1.41 7.41
C LEU A 125 -8.16 -1.15 8.80
N GLU A 126 -8.99 -0.13 8.96
CA GLU A 126 -9.64 0.18 10.25
C GLU A 126 -10.58 -0.96 10.65
N GLU A 127 -11.43 -1.41 9.72
CA GLU A 127 -12.31 -2.56 9.95
C GLU A 127 -11.53 -3.86 10.27
N LEU A 128 -10.32 -4.02 9.73
CA LEU A 128 -9.48 -5.19 10.00
C LEU A 128 -8.81 -5.14 11.39
N GLU A 129 -8.64 -3.94 11.95
CA GLU A 129 -8.10 -3.73 13.30
C GLU A 129 -9.13 -4.07 14.36
N ASP A 130 -10.39 -3.71 14.12
CA ASP A 130 -11.50 -3.86 15.07
C ASP A 130 -12.07 -5.28 15.18
N GLY A 131 -11.82 -6.15 14.18
CA GLY A 131 -12.26 -7.56 14.15
C GLY A 131 -11.18 -8.59 14.44
#